data_AF-A0A1I7FCX0-F1
#
_entry.id   AF-A0A1I7FCX0-F1
#
_cell.length_a   1.000
_cell.length_b   1.000
_cell.length_c   1.000
_cell.angle_alpha   90.00
_cell.angle_beta   90.00
_cell.angle_gamma   90.00
#
_symmetry.space_group_name_H-M   'P 1'
#
loop_
_entity.id
_entity.type
_entity.pdbx_description
1 polymer ?
#
loop_
_entity_poly.entity_id
_entity_poly.type
_entity_poly.pdbx_seq_one_letter_code
_entity_poly.pdbx_strand_id
1 'polypeptide(L)'
;AHFKTMKYRPGYPQEGFKSLEKAREWVANFVNWYNNEHYHSGLNYLTPNSRHNGKSEEIMKNRIKVYETARALNPLRFKKGIRNWSVPDKVALNPTDEVKKKIKNEVI
;
A
#
# COMPACT_ATOMS: atom_id res chain seq x y z
N ALA A 1 8.70 2.10 11.89
CA ALA A 1 7.65 1.40 11.10
C ALA A 1 8.19 0.15 10.40
N HIS A 2 9.24 0.27 9.56
CA HIS A 2 9.79 -0.84 8.76
C HIS A 2 10.21 -2.08 9.57
N PHE A 3 10.91 -1.91 10.70
CA PHE A 3 11.31 -3.03 11.57
C PHE A 3 10.13 -3.86 12.09
N LYS A 4 9.02 -3.20 12.45
CA LYS A 4 7.80 -3.89 12.87
C LYS A 4 7.21 -4.65 11.69
N THR A 5 7.03 -4.02 10.53
CA THR A 5 6.49 -4.71 9.35
C THR A 5 7.32 -5.92 8.95
N MET A 6 8.65 -5.81 9.04
CA MET A 6 9.59 -6.88 8.76
C MET A 6 9.41 -8.07 9.70
N LYS A 7 9.38 -7.84 11.02
CA LYS A 7 9.28 -8.90 12.05
C LYS A 7 7.96 -9.66 12.04
N TYR A 8 6.88 -9.00 11.65
CA TYR A 8 5.53 -9.58 11.68
C TYR A 8 5.13 -10.22 10.34
N ARG A 9 6.02 -10.25 9.34
CA ARG A 9 5.78 -10.97 8.07
C ARG A 9 5.96 -12.48 8.28
N PRO A 10 5.13 -13.35 7.68
CA PRO A 10 5.27 -14.80 7.81
C PRO A 10 6.66 -15.35 7.46
N GLY A 11 7.41 -14.70 6.56
CA GLY A 11 8.75 -15.13 6.16
C GLY A 11 9.91 -14.63 7.03
N TYR A 12 9.64 -13.96 8.15
CA TYR A 12 10.70 -13.49 9.06
C TYR A 12 11.28 -14.66 9.87
N PRO A 13 12.62 -14.84 9.90
CA PRO A 13 13.23 -15.94 10.63
C PRO A 13 13.18 -15.70 12.14
N GLN A 14 12.33 -16.48 12.83
CA GLN A 14 12.11 -16.36 14.28
C GLN A 14 13.36 -16.74 15.09
N GLU A 15 14.09 -17.77 14.65
CA GLU A 15 15.36 -18.21 15.25
C GLU A 15 16.56 -17.29 14.92
N GLY A 16 16.33 -16.21 14.18
CA GLY A 16 17.37 -15.29 13.72
C GLY A 16 18.12 -15.80 12.47
N PHE A 17 19.26 -15.16 12.19
CA PHE A 17 20.06 -15.43 11.00
C PHE A 17 21.32 -16.21 11.35
N LYS A 18 21.65 -17.21 10.53
CA LYS A 18 22.85 -18.06 10.71
C LYS A 18 24.18 -17.31 10.54
N SER A 19 24.18 -16.23 9.77
CA SER A 19 25.34 -15.36 9.56
C SER A 19 24.89 -13.97 9.14
N LEU A 20 25.84 -13.02 9.14
CA LEU A 20 25.61 -11.66 8.68
C LEU A 20 25.23 -11.61 7.19
N GLU A 21 25.83 -12.47 6.37
CA GLU A 21 25.56 -12.58 4.93
C GLU A 21 24.10 -13.01 4.71
N LYS A 22 23.63 -14.01 5.46
CA LYS A 22 22.24 -14.46 5.39
C LYS A 22 21.24 -13.41 5.86
N ALA A 23 21.62 -12.61 6.87
CA ALA A 23 20.81 -11.47 7.28
C ALA A 23 20.69 -10.42 6.17
N ARG A 24 21.81 -10.07 5.53
CA ARG A 24 21.85 -9.09 4.44
C ARG A 24 21.05 -9.54 3.22
N GLU A 25 21.22 -10.80 2.80
CA GLU A 25 20.47 -11.41 1.70
C GLU A 25 18.97 -11.33 1.95
N TRP A 26 18.53 -11.75 3.13
CA TRP A 26 17.12 -11.73 3.48
C TRP A 26 16.55 -10.31 3.53
N VAL A 27 17.27 -9.35 4.13
CA VAL A 27 16.82 -7.96 4.22
C VAL A 27 16.75 -7.31 2.83
N ALA A 28 17.72 -7.59 1.95
CA ALA A 28 17.69 -7.09 0.57
C ALA A 28 16.44 -7.60 -0.16
N ASN A 29 16.13 -8.89 -0.03
CA ASN A 29 14.92 -9.49 -0.60
C ASN A 29 13.65 -8.86 -0.02
N PHE A 30 13.61 -8.63 1.30
CA PHE A 30 12.49 -7.95 1.95
C PHE A 30 12.28 -6.54 1.42
N VAL A 31 13.35 -5.73 1.30
CA VAL A 31 13.27 -4.35 0.80
C VAL A 31 12.79 -4.32 -0.65
N ASN A 32 13.31 -5.22 -1.50
CA ASN A 32 12.86 -5.32 -2.89
C ASN A 32 11.35 -5.62 -2.95
N TRP A 33 10.90 -6.66 -2.24
CA TRP A 33 9.49 -7.02 -2.18
C TRP A 33 8.63 -5.88 -1.63
N TYR A 34 9.05 -5.24 -0.52
CA TYR A 34 8.30 -4.17 0.12
C TYR A 34 8.10 -2.98 -0.82
N ASN A 35 9.13 -2.60 -1.58
CA ASN A 35 9.07 -1.43 -2.46
C ASN A 35 8.36 -1.72 -3.78
N ASN A 36 8.48 -2.94 -4.32
CA ASN A 36 8.08 -3.24 -5.70
C ASN A 36 6.84 -4.13 -5.83
N GLU A 37 6.54 -4.95 -4.83
CA GLU A 37 5.49 -5.98 -4.92
C GLU A 37 4.40 -5.81 -3.85
N HIS A 38 4.76 -5.28 -2.68
CA HIS A 38 3.82 -5.11 -1.57
C HIS A 38 2.93 -3.88 -1.78
N TYR A 39 1.63 -4.12 -1.94
CA TYR A 39 0.65 -3.04 -2.06
C TYR A 39 0.17 -2.55 -0.69
N HIS A 40 0.32 -1.24 -0.45
CA HIS A 40 -0.03 -0.63 0.83
C HIS A 40 -1.46 -0.09 0.82
N SER A 41 -2.32 -0.61 1.69
CA SER A 41 -3.71 -0.16 1.81
C SER A 41 -3.84 1.34 2.12
N GLY A 42 -2.93 1.90 2.92
CA GLY A 42 -2.88 3.34 3.22
C GLY A 42 -2.52 4.23 2.02
N LEU A 43 -2.00 3.65 0.93
CA LEU A 43 -1.72 4.33 -0.33
C LEU A 43 -2.73 3.94 -1.43
N ASN A 44 -3.94 3.52 -1.04
CA ASN A 44 -4.91 2.92 -1.94
C ASN A 44 -4.32 1.78 -2.79
N TYR A 45 -3.56 0.90 -2.14
CA TYR A 45 -2.87 -0.23 -2.78
C TYR A 45 -1.92 0.21 -3.89
N LEU A 46 -1.11 1.25 -3.67
CA LEU A 46 0.09 1.48 -4.47
C LEU A 46 1.29 0.79 -3.81
N THR A 47 2.28 0.43 -4.62
CA THR A 47 3.60 0.09 -4.09
C THR A 47 4.37 1.38 -3.79
N PRO A 48 5.29 1.38 -2.81
CA PRO A 48 6.10 2.56 -2.52
C PRO A 48 6.84 3.06 -3.77
N ASN A 49 7.37 2.15 -4.58
CA ASN A 49 8.08 2.49 -5.81
C ASN A 49 7.15 3.12 -6.87
N SER A 50 5.92 2.65 -7.01
CA SER A 50 4.94 3.27 -7.93
C SER A 50 4.59 4.69 -7.51
N ARG A 51 4.43 4.93 -6.21
CA ARG A 51 4.18 6.27 -5.66
C ARG A 51 5.38 7.19 -5.88
N HIS A 52 6.58 6.70 -5.57
CA HIS A 52 7.82 7.46 -5.70
C HIS A 52 8.08 7.91 -7.14
N ASN A 53 7.85 7.03 -8.12
CA ASN A 53 8.06 7.34 -9.54
C ASN A 53 6.86 8.02 -10.21
N GLY A 54 5.91 8.58 -9.45
CA GLY A 54 4.79 9.35 -10.02
C GLY A 54 3.75 8.53 -10.80
N LYS A 55 3.79 7.18 -10.76
CA LYS A 55 2.85 6.31 -11.50
C LYS A 55 1.43 6.23 -10.91
N SER A 56 1.17 7.03 -9.86
CA SER A 56 -0.05 6.92 -9.07
C SER A 56 -1.30 7.17 -9.90
N GLU A 57 -1.32 8.26 -10.69
CA GLU A 57 -2.50 8.64 -11.47
C GLU A 57 -2.85 7.63 -12.55
N GLU A 58 -1.84 7.16 -13.30
CA GLU A 58 -2.01 6.16 -14.36
C GLU A 58 -2.65 4.89 -13.80
N ILE A 59 -2.12 4.38 -12.69
CA ILE A 59 -2.63 3.18 -12.02
C ILE A 59 -4.08 3.39 -11.56
N MET A 60 -4.39 4.53 -10.94
CA MET A 60 -5.75 4.81 -10.46
C MET A 60 -6.75 4.98 -11.60
N LYS A 61 -6.39 5.65 -12.70
CA LYS A 61 -7.22 5.77 -13.90
C LYS A 61 -7.56 4.39 -14.46
N ASN A 62 -6.58 3.49 -14.55
CA ASN A 62 -6.82 2.13 -15.03
C ASN A 62 -7.75 1.35 -14.08
N ARG A 63 -7.57 1.49 -12.76
CA ARG A 63 -8.45 0.85 -11.77
C ARG A 63 -9.90 1.34 -11.87
N ILE A 64 -10.10 2.64 -12.01
CA ILE A 64 -11.44 3.21 -12.22
C ILE A 64 -12.07 2.60 -13.46
N LYS A 65 -11.36 2.55 -14.59
CA LYS A 65 -11.86 1.93 -15.83
C LYS A 65 -12.29 0.48 -15.64
N VAL A 66 -11.48 -0.34 -14.97
CA VAL A 66 -11.80 -1.74 -14.67
C VAL A 66 -13.05 -1.87 -13.80
N TYR A 67 -13.12 -1.07 -12.73
CA TYR A 67 -14.25 -1.09 -11.81
C TYR A 67 -15.54 -0.60 -12.46
N GLU A 68 -15.48 0.43 -13.29
CA GLU A 68 -16.62 0.94 -14.05
C GLU A 68 -17.14 -0.10 -15.04
N THR A 69 -16.24 -0.80 -15.74
CA THR A 69 -16.60 -1.90 -16.64
C THR A 69 -17.30 -3.02 -15.86
N ALA A 70 -16.75 -3.42 -14.71
CA ALA A 70 -17.37 -4.43 -13.85
C ALA A 70 -18.74 -3.99 -13.30
N ARG A 71 -18.89 -2.70 -12.98
CA ARG A 71 -20.15 -2.10 -12.54
C ARG A 71 -21.20 -2.13 -13.63
N ALA A 72 -20.85 -1.76 -14.86
CA ALA A 72 -21.79 -1.79 -15.99
C ALA A 72 -22.30 -3.20 -16.27
N LEU A 73 -21.44 -4.23 -16.15
CA LEU A 73 -21.82 -5.63 -16.34
C LEU A 73 -22.71 -6.18 -15.21
N ASN A 74 -22.52 -5.72 -13.97
CA ASN A 74 -23.24 -6.24 -12.81
C ASN A 74 -23.72 -5.13 -11.85
N PRO A 75 -24.67 -4.28 -12.26
CA PRO A 75 -25.04 -3.08 -11.48
C PRO A 75 -25.51 -3.38 -10.06
N LEU A 76 -26.20 -4.51 -9.85
CA LEU A 76 -26.70 -4.94 -8.54
C LEU A 76 -25.59 -5.18 -7.50
N ARG A 77 -24.37 -5.53 -7.94
CA ARG A 77 -23.21 -5.70 -7.04
C ARG A 77 -22.64 -4.35 -6.57
N PHE A 78 -22.87 -3.28 -7.34
CA PHE A 78 -22.26 -1.96 -7.15
C PHE A 78 -23.30 -0.88 -6.81
N LYS A 79 -24.29 -1.21 -5.96
CA LYS A 79 -25.34 -0.26 -5.53
C LYS A 79 -24.80 1.06 -4.94
N LYS A 80 -23.62 1.02 -4.32
CA LYS A 80 -22.94 2.19 -3.73
C LYS A 80 -21.91 2.83 -4.66
N GLY A 81 -21.89 2.46 -5.94
CA GLY A 81 -20.85 2.85 -6.89
C GLY A 81 -19.58 2.01 -6.77
N ILE A 82 -18.51 2.49 -7.40
CA ILE A 82 -17.19 1.84 -7.36
C ILE A 82 -16.41 2.26 -6.11
N ARG A 83 -15.35 1.51 -5.80
CA ARG A 83 -14.42 1.88 -4.74
C ARG A 83 -13.74 3.22 -5.06
N ASN A 84 -13.54 4.06 -4.06
CA ASN A 84 -12.76 5.29 -4.20
C ASN A 84 -11.28 4.95 -4.49
N TRP A 85 -10.81 5.37 -5.66
CA TRP A 85 -9.43 5.22 -6.13
C TRP A 85 -8.69 6.55 -6.20
N SER A 86 -9.16 7.60 -5.50
CA SER A 86 -8.40 8.85 -5.38
C SER A 86 -7.04 8.59 -4.73
N VAL A 87 -6.01 9.28 -5.20
CA VAL A 87 -4.68 9.15 -4.60
C VAL A 87 -4.65 10.02 -3.34
N PRO A 88 -4.26 9.50 -2.16
CA PRO A 88 -4.20 10.33 -0.97
C PRO A 88 -3.06 11.36 -1.09
N ASP A 89 -3.35 12.62 -0.82
CA ASP A 89 -2.35 13.70 -0.89
C ASP A 89 -1.32 13.57 0.23
N LYS A 90 -1.81 13.35 1.46
CA LYS A 90 -1.01 13.18 2.66
C LYS A 90 -1.32 11.86 3.32
N VAL A 91 -0.26 11.20 3.80
CA VAL A 91 -0.33 10.02 4.67
C VAL A 91 0.69 10.17 5.78
N ALA A 92 0.44 9.53 6.91
CA ALA A 92 1.36 9.56 8.04
C ALA A 92 1.71 8.15 8.51
N LEU A 93 2.96 7.97 8.95
CA LEU A 93 3.44 6.75 9.58
C LEU A 93 3.29 6.88 11.09
N ASN A 94 2.55 5.96 11.70
CA ASN A 94 2.24 5.97 13.14
C ASN A 94 1.71 7.32 13.67
N PRO A 95 0.70 7.95 13.03
CA PRO A 95 0.16 9.22 13.50
C PRO A 95 -0.55 9.06 14.84
N THR A 96 -0.48 10.11 15.67
CA THR A 96 -1.39 10.29 16.81
C THR A 96 -2.82 10.47 16.31
N ASP A 97 -3.82 10.28 17.18
CA ASP A 97 -5.23 10.41 16.77
C ASP A 97 -5.58 11.83 16.33
N GLU A 98 -4.92 12.84 16.90
CA GLU A 98 -5.02 14.23 16.45
C GLU A 98 -4.54 14.40 15.00
N VAL A 99 -3.38 13.82 14.66
CA VAL A 99 -2.83 13.86 13.29
C VAL A 99 -3.72 13.09 12.32
N LYS A 100 -4.28 11.95 12.72
CA LYS A 100 -5.27 11.23 11.90
C LYS A 100 -6.49 12.09 11.59
N LYS A 101 -7.02 12.79 12.60
CA LYS A 101 -8.19 13.66 12.44
C LYS A 101 -7.90 14.83 11.50
N LYS A 102 -6.73 15.46 11.61
CA LYS A 102 -6.28 16.52 10.70
C LYS A 102 -6.17 16.04 9.25
N ILE A 103 -5.48 14.92 9.01
CA ILE A 103 -5.33 14.34 7.67
C ILE A 103 -6.68 13.98 7.05
N LYS A 104 -7.61 13.44 7.85
CA LYS A 104 -8.95 13.09 7.35
C LYS A 104 -9.78 14.32 6.98
N ASN A 105 -9.66 15.40 7.74
CA ASN A 105 -10.46 16.62 7.54
C ASN A 105 -9.93 17.52 6.41
N GLU A 106 -8.64 17.45 6.08
CA GLU A 106 -8.06 18.18 4.94
C GLU A 106 -8.33 17.52 3.57
N VAL A 107 -8.84 16.29 3.57
CA VAL A 107 -9.10 15.46 2.37
C VAL A 107 -10.60 15.45 2.00
N ILE A 108 -11.46 16.12 2.80
CA ILE A 108 -12.91 16.28 2.55
C ILE A 108 -13.18 17.67 1.98
#